data_AF-A0A951BA45-F1
#
_entry.id   AF-A0A951BA45-F1
#
_cell.length_a   1.000
_cell.length_b   1.000
_cell.length_c   1.000
_cell.angle_alpha   90.00
_cell.angle_beta   90.00
_cell.angle_gamma   90.00
#
_symmetry.space_group_name_H-M   'P 1'
#
loop_
_entity.id
_entity.type
_entity.pdbx_description
1 polymer ?
#
loop_
_entity_poly.entity_id
_entity_poly.type
_entity_poly.pdbx_seq_one_letter_code
_entity_poly.pdbx_strand_id
1 'polypeptide(L)'
;MRQGSFALAAGVVASLLSTTAVPADAQDTAQVQRGKYLVEFGGCSDCHTPGTFLGKPDPTRYLAGSDVGFAIPGLGVFPGRNLTPDMETGIGAWSSEQIVAAIQTGMRPDGR
;
A
#
# COMPACT_ATOMS: atom_id res chain seq x y z
N MET A 1 78.54 6.23 -1.48
CA MET A 1 77.46 5.23 -1.38
C MET A 1 76.19 5.95 -0.98
N ARG A 2 75.25 6.10 -1.92
CA ARG A 2 73.95 6.77 -1.73
C ARG A 2 72.95 5.73 -1.19
N GLN A 3 72.28 6.02 -0.08
CA GLN A 3 71.06 5.33 0.31
C GLN A 3 69.97 6.39 0.45
N GLY A 4 69.09 6.44 -0.56
CA GLY A 4 67.91 7.29 -0.56
C GLY A 4 66.76 6.58 0.15
N SER A 5 66.20 7.23 1.16
CA SER A 5 64.98 6.78 1.83
C SER A 5 63.77 7.26 1.01
N PHE A 6 63.00 6.34 0.44
CA PHE A 6 61.70 6.64 -0.14
C PHE A 6 60.64 6.46 0.94
N ALA A 7 60.07 7.57 1.42
CA ALA A 7 58.87 7.56 2.26
C ALA A 7 57.64 7.39 1.34
N LEU A 8 56.94 6.26 1.48
CA LEU A 8 55.63 6.03 0.89
C LEU A 8 54.60 6.92 1.61
N ALA A 9 54.09 7.94 0.93
CA ALA A 9 52.94 8.70 1.40
C ALA A 9 51.67 7.86 1.22
N ALA A 10 51.07 7.43 2.33
CA ALA A 10 49.76 6.79 2.35
C ALA A 10 48.69 7.85 2.04
N GLY A 11 48.16 7.83 0.82
CA GLY A 11 47.02 8.65 0.43
C GLY A 11 45.74 8.12 1.09
N VAL A 12 45.23 8.84 2.09
CA VAL A 12 43.88 8.63 2.62
C VAL A 12 42.90 9.23 1.62
N VAL A 13 42.32 8.39 0.77
CA VAL A 13 41.20 8.79 -0.08
C VAL A 13 39.94 8.79 0.80
N ALA A 14 39.60 9.95 1.36
CA ALA A 14 38.34 10.14 2.06
C ALA A 14 37.20 10.17 1.02
N SER A 15 36.56 9.02 0.79
CA SER A 15 35.34 8.94 0.00
C SER A 15 34.23 9.70 0.69
N LEU A 16 33.93 10.89 0.18
CA LEU A 16 32.74 11.67 0.52
C LEU A 16 31.50 10.90 0.06
N LEU A 17 30.90 10.11 0.96
CA LEU A 17 29.53 9.64 0.77
C LEU A 17 28.60 10.83 0.97
N SER A 18 28.33 11.55 -0.12
CA SER A 18 27.22 12.50 -0.18
C SER A 18 25.91 11.70 -0.11
N THR A 19 25.36 11.56 1.09
CA THR A 19 23.98 11.10 1.28
C THR A 19 23.04 12.21 0.80
N THR A 20 22.61 12.14 -0.46
CA THR A 20 21.51 13.00 -0.93
C THR A 20 20.24 12.55 -0.24
N ALA A 21 19.82 13.29 0.79
CA ALA A 21 18.55 13.09 1.45
C ALA A 21 17.43 13.29 0.42
N VAL A 22 16.64 12.25 0.18
CA VAL A 22 15.45 12.34 -0.68
C VAL A 22 14.39 13.13 0.10
N PRO A 23 13.76 14.17 -0.51
CA PRO A 23 12.72 14.93 0.17
C PRO A 23 11.55 14.01 0.56
N ALA A 24 11.02 14.17 1.77
CA ALA A 24 9.96 13.33 2.33
C ALA A 24 8.72 13.22 1.43
N ASP A 25 8.35 14.32 0.75
CA ASP A 25 7.22 14.39 -0.18
C ASP A 25 7.37 13.44 -1.39
N ALA A 26 8.61 13.22 -1.85
CA ALA A 26 8.90 12.27 -2.91
C ALA A 26 8.77 10.81 -2.44
N GLN A 27 9.06 10.54 -1.16
CA GLN A 27 8.84 9.21 -0.56
C GLN A 27 7.35 8.92 -0.38
N ASP A 28 6.57 9.88 0.08
CA ASP A 28 5.11 9.74 0.25
C ASP A 28 4.42 9.52 -1.11
N THR A 29 4.81 10.29 -2.13
CA THR A 29 4.29 10.11 -3.50
C THR A 29 4.61 8.71 -4.03
N ALA A 30 5.84 8.23 -3.87
CA ALA A 30 6.23 6.89 -4.33
C ALA A 30 5.46 5.78 -3.59
N GLN A 31 5.23 5.94 -2.29
CA GLN A 31 4.43 5.00 -1.50
C GLN A 31 2.97 4.98 -1.95
N VAL A 32 2.36 6.15 -2.22
CA VAL A 32 0.99 6.25 -2.74
C VAL A 32 0.89 5.61 -4.13
N GLN A 33 1.84 5.85 -5.03
CA GLN A 33 1.84 5.21 -6.36
C GLN A 33 1.98 3.69 -6.26
N ARG A 34 2.82 3.20 -5.35
CA ARG A 34 2.92 1.77 -5.06
C ARG A 34 1.60 1.21 -4.50
N GLY A 35 0.95 1.93 -3.59
CA GLY A 35 -0.35 1.55 -3.04
C GLY A 35 -1.41 1.43 -4.13
N LYS A 36 -1.49 2.44 -5.01
CA LYS A 36 -2.38 2.41 -6.18
C LYS A 36 -2.12 1.17 -7.06
N TYR A 37 -0.86 0.91 -7.40
CA TYR A 37 -0.50 -0.28 -8.17
C TYR A 37 -0.96 -1.58 -7.50
N LEU A 38 -0.78 -1.72 -6.18
CA LEU A 38 -1.19 -2.92 -5.45
C LEU A 38 -2.71 -3.09 -5.43
N VAL A 39 -3.46 -2.00 -5.29
CA VAL A 39 -4.93 -2.02 -5.32
C VAL A 39 -5.44 -2.47 -6.69
N GLU A 40 -4.83 -1.96 -7.77
CA GLU A 40 -5.15 -2.34 -9.15
C GLU A 40 -4.75 -3.79 -9.43
N PHE A 41 -3.50 -4.16 -9.11
CA PHE A 41 -2.98 -5.52 -9.34
C PHE A 41 -3.70 -6.58 -8.51
N GLY A 42 -4.06 -6.25 -7.26
CA GLY A 42 -4.80 -7.12 -6.36
C GLY A 42 -6.28 -7.28 -6.71
N GLY A 43 -6.77 -6.58 -7.74
CA GLY A 43 -8.16 -6.68 -8.18
C GLY A 43 -9.17 -6.21 -7.12
N CYS A 44 -8.80 -5.24 -6.27
CA CYS A 44 -9.67 -4.85 -5.15
C CYS A 44 -11.05 -4.36 -5.64
N SER A 45 -11.10 -3.70 -6.79
CA SER A 45 -12.35 -3.25 -7.42
C SER A 45 -13.27 -4.38 -7.90
N ASP A 46 -12.76 -5.60 -8.03
CA ASP A 46 -13.54 -6.73 -8.54
C ASP A 46 -14.61 -7.16 -7.55
N CYS A 47 -14.38 -6.90 -6.25
CA CYS A 47 -15.33 -7.13 -5.18
C CYS A 47 -15.83 -5.83 -4.54
N HIS A 48 -15.01 -4.78 -4.51
CA HIS A 48 -15.29 -3.55 -3.76
C HIS A 48 -15.81 -2.39 -4.62
N THR A 49 -16.24 -2.63 -5.86
CA THR A 49 -16.93 -1.62 -6.67
C THR A 49 -18.38 -2.06 -6.95
N PRO A 50 -19.38 -1.19 -6.76
CA PRO A 50 -20.77 -1.52 -7.02
C PRO A 50 -20.98 -1.95 -8.47
N GLY A 51 -21.92 -2.88 -8.67
CA GLY A 51 -22.27 -3.39 -9.98
C GLY A 51 -21.24 -4.35 -10.63
N THR A 52 -20.04 -4.55 -10.05
CA THR A 52 -19.04 -5.46 -10.62
C THR A 52 -19.55 -6.90 -10.72
N PHE A 53 -20.16 -7.44 -9.66
CA PHE A 53 -20.75 -8.79 -9.68
C PHE A 53 -21.95 -8.95 -10.62
N LEU A 54 -22.51 -7.85 -11.10
CA LEU A 54 -23.63 -7.84 -12.06
C LEU A 54 -23.15 -7.55 -13.50
N GLY A 55 -21.84 -7.48 -13.73
CA GLY A 55 -21.25 -7.16 -15.03
C GLY A 55 -21.45 -5.71 -15.48
N LYS A 56 -21.80 -4.80 -14.55
CA LYS A 56 -22.04 -3.38 -14.79
C LYS A 56 -21.35 -2.53 -13.71
N PRO A 57 -20.00 -2.52 -13.66
CA PRO A 57 -19.29 -1.77 -12.64
C PRO A 57 -19.61 -0.28 -12.70
N ASP A 58 -19.79 0.34 -11.54
CA ASP A 58 -19.95 1.80 -11.39
C ASP A 58 -18.61 2.45 -11.01
N PRO A 59 -17.85 3.01 -11.97
CA PRO A 59 -16.55 3.60 -11.70
C PRO A 59 -16.64 4.89 -10.86
N THR A 60 -17.82 5.52 -10.77
CA THR A 60 -18.00 6.73 -9.94
C THR A 60 -17.99 6.40 -8.45
N ARG A 61 -18.26 5.14 -8.10
CA ARG A 61 -18.23 4.57 -6.76
C ARG A 61 -17.08 3.57 -6.58
N TYR A 62 -15.93 3.85 -7.21
CA TYR A 62 -14.73 3.02 -7.13
C TYR A 62 -14.35 2.72 -5.67
N LEU A 63 -14.19 1.44 -5.33
CA LEU A 63 -13.88 0.95 -3.97
C LEU A 63 -14.94 1.25 -2.89
N ALA A 64 -16.13 1.72 -3.26
CA ALA A 64 -17.20 2.04 -2.32
C ALA A 64 -18.02 0.82 -1.82
N GLY A 65 -17.51 -0.39 -2.02
CA GLY A 65 -18.15 -1.65 -1.63
C GLY A 65 -18.97 -2.28 -2.75
N SER A 66 -19.92 -3.13 -2.41
CA SER A 66 -20.81 -3.77 -3.38
C SER A 66 -22.24 -3.80 -2.87
N ASP A 67 -23.20 -3.64 -3.79
CA ASP A 67 -24.64 -3.70 -3.49
C ASP A 67 -25.14 -5.14 -3.35
N VAL A 68 -24.33 -6.13 -3.77
CA VAL A 68 -24.62 -7.57 -3.66
C VAL A 68 -23.40 -8.31 -3.10
N GLY A 69 -23.61 -9.50 -2.54
CA GLY A 69 -22.54 -10.32 -1.99
C GLY A 69 -22.29 -11.61 -2.75
N PHE A 70 -21.07 -12.11 -2.62
CA PHE A 70 -20.67 -13.43 -3.10
C PHE A 70 -21.18 -14.50 -2.12
N ALA A 71 -22.06 -15.38 -2.59
CA ALA A 71 -22.64 -16.43 -1.76
C ALA A 71 -21.73 -17.67 -1.75
N ILE A 72 -21.32 -18.09 -0.56
CA ILE A 72 -20.62 -19.36 -0.35
C ILE A 72 -21.56 -20.31 0.39
N PRO A 73 -21.96 -21.43 -0.23
CA PRO A 73 -22.83 -22.42 0.41
C PRO A 73 -22.29 -22.86 1.77
N GLY A 74 -23.13 -22.77 2.80
CA GLY A 74 -22.77 -23.14 4.17
C GLY A 74 -21.96 -22.08 4.95
N LEU A 75 -21.44 -21.02 4.31
CA LEU A 75 -20.68 -19.95 4.99
C LEU A 75 -21.40 -18.60 4.99
N GLY A 76 -22.29 -18.35 4.03
CA GLY A 76 -23.10 -17.13 3.97
C GLY A 76 -22.82 -16.27 2.74
N VAL A 77 -23.13 -14.99 2.84
CA VAL A 77 -23.03 -14.01 1.75
C VAL A 77 -22.03 -12.93 2.14
N PHE A 78 -21.03 -12.71 1.28
CA PHE A 78 -19.90 -11.83 1.52
C PHE A 78 -19.93 -10.64 0.54
N PRO A 79 -20.48 -9.48 0.95
CA PRO A 79 -20.40 -8.27 0.13
C PRO A 79 -19.03 -7.60 0.26
N GLY A 80 -18.56 -7.01 -0.84
CA GLY A 80 -17.42 -6.08 -0.77
C GLY A 80 -17.74 -4.90 0.14
N ARG A 81 -16.83 -4.61 1.07
CA ARG A 81 -16.98 -3.50 2.03
C ARG A 81 -16.51 -2.17 1.41
N ASN A 82 -16.99 -1.06 1.92
CA ASN A 82 -16.49 0.25 1.48
C ASN A 82 -15.03 0.44 1.95
N LEU A 83 -14.11 0.66 1.03
CA LEU A 83 -12.68 0.90 1.29
C LEU A 83 -12.27 2.37 1.05
N THR A 84 -13.24 3.25 0.79
CA THR A 84 -12.99 4.68 0.62
C THR A 84 -12.60 5.34 1.96
N PRO A 85 -12.04 6.57 1.93
CA PRO A 85 -11.77 7.34 3.14
C PRO A 85 -13.01 7.81 3.92
N ASP A 86 -14.21 7.36 3.54
CA ASP A 86 -15.43 7.67 4.28
C ASP A 86 -15.31 7.26 5.76
N MET A 87 -15.75 8.14 6.66
CA MET A 87 -15.52 7.99 8.10
C MET A 87 -16.51 7.04 8.78
N GLU A 88 -17.71 6.88 8.23
CA GLU A 88 -18.78 6.10 8.85
C GLU A 88 -18.82 4.66 8.31
N THR A 89 -18.66 4.52 6.99
CA THR A 89 -18.85 3.25 6.28
C THR A 89 -17.56 2.72 5.66
N GLY A 90 -16.57 3.59 5.44
CA GLY A 90 -15.27 3.28 4.86
C GLY A 90 -14.19 2.94 5.88
N ILE A 91 -12.93 3.18 5.50
CA ILE A 91 -11.74 2.96 6.33
C ILE A 91 -11.13 4.27 6.87
N GLY A 92 -11.82 5.40 6.72
CA GLY A 92 -11.29 6.71 7.10
C GLY A 92 -10.95 6.85 8.59
N ALA A 93 -11.66 6.12 9.45
CA ALA A 93 -11.40 6.11 10.89
C ALA A 93 -10.36 5.06 11.34
N TRP A 94 -9.82 4.25 10.41
CA TRP A 94 -8.94 3.13 10.76
C TRP A 94 -7.48 3.57 10.83
N SER A 95 -6.73 3.04 11.79
CA SER A 95 -5.28 3.20 11.82
C SER A 95 -4.60 2.37 10.71
N SER A 96 -3.36 2.69 10.39
CA SER A 96 -2.59 1.92 9.40
C SER A 96 -2.41 0.47 9.84
N GLU A 97 -2.22 0.21 11.13
CA GLU A 97 -2.07 -1.14 11.70
C GLU A 97 -3.36 -1.95 11.54
N GLN A 98 -4.50 -1.29 11.73
CA GLN A 98 -5.82 -1.89 11.52
C GLN A 98 -6.06 -2.26 10.05
N ILE A 99 -5.67 -1.39 9.12
CA ILE A 99 -5.74 -1.67 7.69
C ILE A 99 -4.84 -2.87 7.32
N VAL A 100 -3.59 -2.89 7.83
CA VAL A 100 -2.66 -4.00 7.60
C VAL A 100 -3.21 -5.31 8.14
N ALA A 101 -3.72 -5.32 9.37
CA ALA A 101 -4.30 -6.51 9.98
C ALA A 101 -5.50 -7.03 9.17
N ALA A 102 -6.40 -6.14 8.71
CA ALA A 102 -7.54 -6.52 7.90
C ALA A 102 -7.13 -7.12 6.55
N ILE A 103 -6.10 -6.58 5.90
CA ILE A 103 -5.57 -7.13 4.63
C ILE A 103 -4.94 -8.51 4.85
N GLN A 104 -4.18 -8.70 5.94
CA GLN A 104 -3.44 -9.94 6.19
C GLN A 104 -4.29 -11.07 6.75
N THR A 105 -5.31 -10.73 7.54
CA THR A 105 -6.09 -11.72 8.31
C THR A 105 -7.58 -11.74 7.96
N GLY A 106 -8.06 -10.75 7.22
CA GLY A 106 -9.49 -10.55 6.97
C GLY A 106 -10.25 -9.94 8.16
N MET A 107 -9.60 -9.72 9.31
CA MET A 107 -10.27 -9.28 10.53
C MET A 107 -10.33 -7.76 10.64
N ARG A 108 -11.53 -7.24 10.85
CA ARG A 108 -11.77 -5.81 11.01
C ARG A 108 -11.47 -5.32 12.43
N PRO A 109 -11.34 -4.00 12.65
CA PRO A 109 -11.21 -3.42 14.00
C PRO A 109 -12.38 -3.73 14.94
N ASP A 110 -13.57 -3.94 14.38
CA ASP A 110 -14.78 -4.31 15.12
C ASP A 110 -14.87 -5.83 15.41
N GLY A 111 -13.84 -6.61 15.05
CA GLY A 111 -13.75 -8.04 15.30
C GLY A 111 -14.66 -8.90 14.40
N ARG A 112 -15.22 -8.33 13.34
CA ARG A 112 -16.05 -9.02 12.34
C ARG A 112 -15.27 -9.37 11.08
#